data_AF-A0A2D6PI91-F1
#
_entry.id   AF-A0A2D6PI91-F1
#
_cell.length_a   1.000
_cell.length_b   1.000
_cell.length_c   1.000
_cell.angle_alpha   90.00
_cell.angle_beta   90.00
_cell.angle_gamma   90.00
#
_symmetry.space_group_name_H-M   'P 1'
#
loop_
_entity.id
_entity.type
_entity.pdbx_description
1 polymer ?
#
loop_
_entity_poly.entity_id
_entity_poly.type
_entity_poly.pdbx_seq_one_letter_code
_entity_poly.pdbx_strand_id
1 'polypeptide(L)'
;MIAFGKPFINMLKDNELTLKEYFILYCYAYDKVYLLREYISVETITMKDVAKLVGLKYLMVKREVDDIDLDGFKCASKGTRFIKSMVDSFQDAKADNLLLGDEDLDDLAMEKYNKEFTEFYEIYPATVLRMNGNEASLRLQKKLCKELYIDILKSNKFNHHKMLNIVKYYISQKKNNNSLQYLKTLKNYLRDEVYVDVHDHMELKNENNNKNINYGGKIV
;
A
#
# COMPACT_ATOMS: atom_id res chain seq x y z
N MET A 1 2.85 13.38 4.60
CA MET A 1 3.33 13.11 3.23
C MET A 1 3.25 14.43 2.47
N ILE A 2 4.35 14.93 1.89
CA ILE A 2 4.33 16.19 1.12
C ILE A 2 3.66 15.88 -0.22
N ALA A 3 2.55 16.54 -0.55
CA ALA A 3 1.88 16.34 -1.81
C ALA A 3 2.70 16.99 -2.95
N PHE A 4 3.38 16.18 -3.75
CA PHE A 4 4.12 16.64 -4.93
C PHE A 4 3.14 17.02 -6.05
N GLY A 5 2.68 18.27 -6.06
CA GLY A 5 1.74 18.81 -7.06
C GLY A 5 2.36 19.87 -7.99
N LYS A 6 1.61 20.31 -9.01
CA LYS A 6 2.00 21.42 -9.91
C LYS A 6 2.41 22.72 -9.16
N PRO A 7 1.75 23.12 -8.05
CA PRO A 7 2.16 24.28 -7.25
C PRO A 7 3.56 24.13 -6.63
N PHE A 8 3.92 22.91 -6.20
CA PHE A 8 5.25 22.60 -5.64
C PHE A 8 6.35 22.85 -6.68
N ILE A 9 6.15 22.33 -7.89
CA ILE A 9 7.12 22.48 -8.97
C ILE A 9 7.27 23.94 -9.38
N ASN A 10 6.18 24.71 -9.39
CA ASN A 10 6.22 26.15 -9.69
C ASN A 10 6.99 26.93 -8.63
N MET A 11 6.74 26.69 -7.34
CA MET A 11 7.51 27.36 -6.27
C MET A 11 9.01 27.07 -6.33
N LEU A 12 9.39 25.84 -6.69
CA LEU A 12 10.80 25.50 -6.90
C LEU A 12 11.39 26.26 -8.09
N LYS A 13 10.67 26.33 -9.21
CA LYS A 13 11.09 27.10 -10.39
C LYS A 13 11.24 28.59 -10.09
N ASP A 14 10.27 29.17 -9.37
CA ASP A 14 10.27 30.59 -9.01
C ASP A 14 11.45 30.97 -8.11
N ASN A 15 12.01 29.99 -7.38
CA ASN A 15 13.16 30.17 -6.50
C ASN A 15 14.47 29.62 -7.11
N GLU A 16 14.45 29.21 -8.37
CA GLU A 16 15.59 28.61 -9.10
C GLU A 16 16.21 27.38 -8.40
N LEU A 17 15.36 26.65 -7.68
CA LEU A 17 15.73 25.47 -6.89
C LEU A 17 15.38 24.19 -7.64
N THR A 18 16.26 23.20 -7.54
CA THR A 18 15.98 21.83 -7.97
C THR A 18 15.35 21.02 -6.84
N LEU A 19 14.73 19.88 -7.17
CA LEU A 19 14.23 18.91 -6.18
C LEU A 19 15.34 18.42 -5.23
N LYS A 20 16.53 18.21 -5.78
CA LYS A 20 17.73 17.82 -5.02
C LYS A 20 18.12 18.91 -4.02
N GLU A 21 18.16 20.16 -4.46
CA GLU A 21 18.49 21.32 -3.61
C GLU A 21 17.43 21.54 -2.52
N TYR A 22 16.15 21.33 -2.84
CA TYR A 22 15.07 21.34 -1.86
C TYR A 22 15.26 20.27 -0.78
N PHE A 23 15.60 19.03 -1.17
CA PHE A 23 15.83 17.95 -0.22
C PHE A 23 16.99 18.26 0.74
N ILE A 24 18.08 18.81 0.20
CA ILE A 24 19.22 19.28 1.00
C ILE A 24 18.75 20.34 2.00
N LEU A 25 18.00 21.35 1.54
CA LEU A 25 17.50 22.43 2.38
C LEU A 25 16.53 21.93 3.46
N TYR A 26 15.65 20.98 3.12
CA TYR A 26 14.74 20.33 4.06
C TYR A 26 15.51 19.62 5.18
N CYS A 27 16.56 18.87 4.83
CA CYS A 27 17.38 18.17 5.81
C CYS A 27 18.07 19.15 6.78
N TYR A 28 18.59 20.27 6.30
CA TYR A 28 19.19 21.29 7.19
C TYR A 28 18.16 22.10 7.98
N ALA A 29 16.96 22.33 7.45
CA ALA A 29 15.91 23.08 8.14
C ALA A 29 15.31 22.31 9.33
N TYR A 30 15.25 20.98 9.24
CA TYR A 30 14.73 20.09 10.27
C TYR A 30 15.80 19.35 11.09
N ASP A 31 17.07 19.73 10.92
CA ASP A 31 18.23 19.11 11.60
C ASP A 31 18.34 17.59 11.36
N LYS A 32 18.01 17.15 10.14
CA LYS A 32 18.06 15.76 9.68
C LYS A 32 19.22 15.51 8.73
N VAL A 33 20.41 16.01 9.07
CA VAL A 33 21.62 15.88 8.21
C VAL A 33 22.00 14.41 7.98
N TYR A 34 21.65 13.50 8.89
CA TYR A 34 21.85 12.06 8.72
C TYR A 34 21.17 11.49 7.45
N LEU A 35 20.02 12.05 7.04
CA LEU A 35 19.33 11.63 5.82
C LEU A 35 20.12 11.98 4.55
N LEU A 36 20.94 13.04 4.59
CA LEU A 36 21.84 13.35 3.48
C LEU A 36 22.93 12.31 3.34
N ARG A 37 23.44 11.78 4.45
CA ARG A 37 24.45 10.70 4.44
C ARG A 37 23.90 9.42 3.85
N GLU A 38 22.65 9.07 4.17
CA GLU A 38 21.95 7.95 3.54
C GLU A 38 21.70 8.20 2.05
N TYR A 39 21.28 9.42 1.69
CA TYR A 39 20.98 9.77 0.30
C TYR A 39 22.20 9.76 -0.62
N ILE A 40 23.42 10.00 -0.10
CA ILE A 40 24.67 9.85 -0.87
C ILE A 40 24.82 8.46 -1.49
N SER A 41 24.25 7.42 -0.85
CA SER A 41 24.27 6.06 -1.40
C SER A 41 23.42 5.88 -2.66
N VAL A 42 22.45 6.76 -2.88
CA VAL A 42 21.50 6.73 -4.01
C VAL A 42 21.90 7.73 -5.10
N GLU A 43 22.31 8.93 -4.71
CA GLU A 43 22.70 9.99 -5.65
C GLU A 43 23.80 10.87 -5.06
N THR A 44 24.82 11.19 -5.86
CA THR A 44 25.98 11.96 -5.41
C THR A 44 25.58 13.41 -5.10
N ILE A 45 25.46 13.75 -3.81
CA ILE A 45 25.38 15.15 -3.37
C ILE A 45 26.78 15.74 -3.47
N THR A 46 26.97 16.75 -4.30
CA THR A 46 28.27 17.41 -4.45
C THR A 46 28.32 18.69 -3.63
N MET A 47 29.51 19.09 -3.19
CA MET A 47 29.71 20.37 -2.49
C MET A 47 29.32 21.57 -3.36
N LYS A 48 29.24 21.42 -4.68
CA LYS A 48 28.73 22.45 -5.60
C LYS A 48 27.24 22.72 -5.37
N ASP A 49 26.45 21.69 -5.08
CA ASP A 49 25.01 21.80 -4.81
C ASP A 49 24.78 22.59 -3.51
N VAL A 50 25.59 22.31 -2.49
CA VAL A 50 25.56 23.02 -1.20
C VAL A 50 26.08 24.45 -1.36
N ALA A 51 27.15 24.67 -2.13
CA ALA A 51 27.71 25.98 -2.39
C ALA A 51 26.72 26.92 -3.11
N LYS A 52 25.92 26.38 -4.05
CA LYS A 52 24.83 27.14 -4.70
C LYS A 52 23.79 27.60 -3.67
N LEU A 53 23.39 26.72 -2.75
CA LEU A 53 22.45 27.07 -1.66
C LEU A 53 23.01 28.11 -0.69
N VAL A 54 24.33 28.11 -0.45
CA VAL A 54 25.01 29.16 0.32
C VAL A 54 24.99 30.49 -0.45
N GLY A 55 25.29 30.47 -1.76
CA GLY A 55 25.24 31.66 -2.63
C GLY A 55 23.84 32.30 -2.67
N LEU A 56 22.80 31.47 -2.69
CA LEU A 56 21.40 31.89 -2.64
C LEU A 56 20.91 32.33 -1.24
N LYS A 57 21.80 32.32 -0.24
CA LYS A 57 21.56 32.66 1.17
C LYS A 57 20.55 31.74 1.88
N TYR A 58 20.38 30.52 1.39
CA TYR A 58 19.52 29.51 2.01
C TYR A 58 20.26 28.73 3.09
N LEU A 59 21.57 28.51 2.91
CA LEU A 59 22.47 27.92 3.90
C LEU A 59 23.55 28.92 4.31
N MET A 60 24.18 28.67 5.45
CA MET A 60 25.31 29.45 5.95
C MET A 60 26.33 28.52 6.61
N VAL A 61 27.61 28.86 6.48
CA VAL A 61 28.71 28.08 7.04
C VAL A 61 28.78 28.33 8.55
N LYS A 62 28.90 27.26 9.34
CA LYS A 62 29.20 27.33 10.77
C LYS A 62 30.67 27.75 10.91
N ARG A 63 30.94 28.76 11.74
CA ARG A 63 32.27 29.38 11.87
C ARG A 63 33.33 28.47 12.53
N GLU A 64 32.96 27.29 13.00
CA GLU A 64 33.75 26.46 13.93
C GLU A 64 34.23 25.13 13.31
N VAL A 65 34.27 25.00 11.99
CA VAL A 65 34.65 23.74 11.35
C VAL A 65 35.90 23.90 10.52
N ASP A 66 36.96 23.19 10.93
CA ASP A 66 38.27 23.16 10.27
C ASP A 66 38.24 22.35 8.96
N ASP A 67 37.30 21.42 8.82
CA ASP A 67 37.05 20.62 7.62
C ASP A 67 35.67 20.92 7.03
N ILE A 68 35.59 21.17 5.71
CA ILE A 68 34.31 21.46 5.03
C ILE A 68 33.55 20.14 4.76
N ASP A 69 32.96 19.56 5.81
CA ASP A 69 32.01 18.44 5.69
C ASP A 69 30.55 18.94 5.73
N LEU A 70 29.59 18.07 5.41
CA LEU A 70 28.14 18.37 5.43
C LEU A 70 27.66 18.91 6.78
N ASP A 71 28.32 18.57 7.88
CA ASP A 71 27.96 19.09 9.22
C ASP A 71 28.33 20.57 9.41
N GLY A 72 29.19 21.10 8.55
CA GLY A 72 29.69 22.48 8.56
C GLY A 72 28.68 23.54 8.12
N PHE A 73 27.48 23.13 7.72
CA PHE A 73 26.43 24.06 7.28
C PHE A 73 25.29 24.13 8.29
N LYS A 74 24.64 25.29 8.35
CA LYS A 74 23.37 25.49 9.05
C LYS A 74 22.39 26.20 8.14
N CYS A 75 21.10 25.94 8.35
CA CYS A 75 20.05 26.62 7.60
C CYS A 75 20.02 28.11 7.96
N ALA A 76 19.99 28.98 6.95
CA ALA A 76 19.79 30.40 7.16
C ALA A 76 18.31 30.70 7.49
N SER A 77 18.03 31.89 8.01
CA SER A 77 16.65 32.35 8.27
C SER A 77 15.78 32.31 7.01
N LYS A 78 16.35 32.65 5.86
CA LYS A 78 15.70 32.57 4.54
C LYS A 78 15.32 31.13 4.19
N GLY A 79 16.23 30.17 4.37
CA GLY A 79 15.98 28.74 4.13
C GLY A 79 14.92 28.17 5.05
N THR A 80 14.99 28.50 6.33
CA THR A 80 14.01 28.08 7.32
C THR A 80 12.63 28.62 6.99
N ARG A 81 12.52 29.90 6.63
CA ARG A 81 11.25 30.53 6.26
C ARG A 81 10.69 29.97 4.95
N PHE A 82 11.56 29.70 3.98
CA PHE A 82 11.15 29.08 2.71
C PHE A 82 10.58 27.68 2.93
N ILE A 83 11.30 26.81 3.66
CA ILE A 83 10.83 25.45 3.97
C ILE A 83 9.55 25.48 4.80
N LYS A 84 9.45 26.35 5.81
CA LYS A 84 8.21 26.53 6.57
C LYS A 84 7.07 27.00 5.68
N SER A 85 7.27 28.04 4.86
CA SER A 85 6.26 28.49 3.90
C SER A 85 5.84 27.39 2.93
N MET A 86 6.76 26.53 2.48
CA MET A 86 6.49 25.36 1.63
C MET A 86 5.90 24.17 2.37
N VAL A 87 5.85 24.16 3.70
CA VAL A 87 5.18 23.11 4.47
C VAL A 87 3.83 23.63 4.93
N ASP A 88 3.78 24.86 5.41
CA ASP A 88 2.59 25.59 5.86
C ASP A 88 1.66 25.88 4.69
N SER A 89 2.15 26.34 3.53
CA SER A 89 1.29 26.51 2.34
C SER A 89 0.70 25.20 1.82
N PHE A 90 1.30 24.06 2.18
CA PHE A 90 0.77 22.74 1.84
C PHE A 90 -0.14 22.18 2.94
N GLN A 91 0.03 22.61 4.20
CA GLN A 91 -0.96 22.39 5.25
C GLN A 91 -2.22 23.23 4.99
N ASP A 92 -2.06 24.49 4.58
CA ASP A 92 -3.13 25.40 4.21
C ASP A 92 -3.77 24.99 2.88
N ALA A 93 -3.00 24.57 1.85
CA ALA A 93 -3.58 23.98 0.65
C ALA A 93 -4.22 22.60 0.90
N LYS A 94 -3.85 21.89 1.97
CA LYS A 94 -4.55 20.69 2.46
C LYS A 94 -5.84 21.06 3.21
N ALA A 95 -5.89 22.22 3.87
CA ALA A 95 -7.07 22.75 4.55
C ALA A 95 -8.08 23.39 3.58
N ASP A 96 -7.61 24.09 2.56
CA ASP A 96 -8.43 24.74 1.52
C ASP A 96 -8.87 23.76 0.41
N ASN A 97 -8.26 22.57 0.32
CA ASN A 97 -8.81 21.42 -0.41
C ASN A 97 -9.60 20.51 0.54
N LEU A 98 -10.72 21.02 1.06
CA LEU A 98 -11.71 20.29 1.88
C LEU A 98 -12.44 19.14 1.12
N LEU A 99 -11.87 18.66 0.01
CA LEU A 99 -12.44 17.66 -0.91
C LEU A 99 -11.43 16.56 -1.29
N LEU A 100 -10.29 16.49 -0.61
CA LEU A 100 -9.26 15.44 -0.76
C LEU A 100 -8.60 15.17 0.61
N GLY A 101 -9.44 15.09 1.64
CA GLY A 101 -9.04 14.47 2.91
C GLY A 101 -8.81 12.99 2.67
N ASP A 102 -7.94 12.37 3.46
CA ASP A 102 -7.54 10.96 3.32
C ASP A 102 -8.72 9.94 3.25
N GLU A 103 -9.96 10.39 3.55
CA GLU A 103 -11.22 9.66 3.29
C GLU A 103 -11.51 9.41 1.80
N ASP A 104 -11.23 10.36 0.88
CA ASP A 104 -11.49 10.16 -0.57
C ASP A 104 -10.49 9.18 -1.21
N LEU A 105 -9.28 9.05 -0.66
CA LEU A 105 -8.30 8.06 -1.14
C LEU A 105 -8.68 6.65 -0.66
N ASP A 106 -9.18 6.55 0.56
CA ASP A 106 -9.79 5.33 1.07
C ASP A 106 -11.09 5.01 0.33
N ASP A 107 -11.90 6.00 -0.03
CA ASP A 107 -13.12 5.81 -0.82
C ASP A 107 -12.82 5.44 -2.27
N LEU A 108 -11.81 6.03 -2.91
CA LEU A 108 -11.35 5.67 -4.26
C LEU A 108 -10.66 4.29 -4.27
N ALA A 109 -9.88 3.96 -3.23
CA ALA A 109 -9.35 2.62 -3.03
C ALA A 109 -10.50 1.62 -2.78
N MET A 110 -11.47 1.97 -1.95
CA MET A 110 -12.70 1.21 -1.73
C MET A 110 -13.51 1.06 -3.01
N GLU A 111 -13.46 2.03 -3.93
CA GLU A 111 -14.13 2.00 -5.23
C GLU A 111 -13.42 1.04 -6.19
N LYS A 112 -12.08 1.00 -6.18
CA LYS A 112 -11.30 0.00 -6.90
C LYS A 112 -11.66 -1.42 -6.43
N TYR A 113 -11.67 -1.65 -5.12
CA TYR A 113 -12.04 -2.94 -4.55
C TYR A 113 -13.54 -3.22 -4.58
N ASN A 114 -14.40 -2.23 -4.85
CA ASN A 114 -15.86 -2.42 -4.91
C ASN A 114 -16.25 -3.38 -6.03
N LYS A 115 -15.65 -3.24 -7.21
CA LYS A 115 -15.95 -4.11 -8.36
C LYS A 115 -15.51 -5.55 -8.06
N GLU A 116 -14.27 -5.71 -7.62
CA GLU A 116 -13.70 -7.01 -7.25
C GLU A 116 -14.48 -7.68 -6.11
N PHE A 117 -14.85 -6.93 -5.08
CA PHE A 117 -15.65 -7.45 -3.98
C PHE A 117 -17.06 -7.84 -4.43
N THR A 118 -17.68 -7.07 -5.33
CA THR A 118 -19.03 -7.37 -5.83
C THR A 118 -19.02 -8.71 -6.58
N GLU A 119 -18.04 -8.92 -7.47
CA GLU A 119 -17.87 -10.19 -8.17
C GLU A 119 -17.65 -11.35 -7.18
N PHE A 120 -16.75 -11.18 -6.21
CA PHE A 120 -16.49 -12.17 -5.17
C PHE A 120 -17.75 -12.50 -4.34
N TYR A 121 -18.52 -11.48 -3.97
CA TYR A 121 -19.73 -11.60 -3.17
C TYR A 121 -20.86 -12.31 -3.93
N GLU A 122 -20.97 -12.09 -5.23
CA GLU A 122 -21.98 -12.71 -6.09
C GLU A 122 -21.74 -14.19 -6.34
N ILE A 123 -20.49 -14.66 -6.28
CA ILE A 123 -20.15 -16.08 -6.44
C ILE A 123 -20.59 -16.90 -5.22
N TYR A 124 -20.53 -16.35 -4.01
CA TYR A 124 -20.91 -17.07 -2.79
C TYR A 124 -22.42 -17.30 -2.74
N PRO A 125 -23.00 -18.46 -2.38
CA PRO A 125 -24.45 -18.63 -2.38
C PRO A 125 -25.17 -17.67 -1.43
N ALA A 126 -26.34 -17.14 -1.80
CA ALA A 126 -27.09 -16.20 -0.97
C ALA A 126 -27.73 -16.90 0.24
N THR A 127 -28.37 -18.04 -0.01
CA THR A 127 -29.02 -18.89 0.99
C THR A 127 -28.66 -20.35 0.75
N VAL A 128 -28.77 -21.16 1.81
CA VAL A 128 -28.70 -22.62 1.74
C VAL A 128 -29.79 -23.23 2.60
N LEU A 129 -30.33 -24.36 2.15
CA LEU A 129 -31.23 -25.18 2.94
C LEU A 129 -30.40 -25.99 3.95
N ARG A 130 -30.67 -25.80 5.24
CA ARG A 130 -30.02 -26.55 6.33
C ARG A 130 -30.73 -27.89 6.52
N MET A 131 -30.09 -28.79 7.27
CA MET A 131 -30.61 -30.14 7.53
C MET A 131 -32.00 -30.14 8.20
N ASN A 132 -32.32 -29.08 8.95
CA ASN A 132 -33.63 -28.89 9.59
C ASN A 132 -34.70 -28.30 8.65
N GLY A 133 -34.42 -28.18 7.34
CA GLY A 133 -35.34 -27.61 6.35
C GLY A 133 -35.38 -26.08 6.32
N ASN A 134 -34.69 -25.40 7.23
CA ASN A 134 -34.68 -23.94 7.28
C ASN A 134 -33.69 -23.34 6.27
N GLU A 135 -34.11 -22.27 5.61
CA GLU A 135 -33.21 -21.47 4.78
C GLU A 135 -32.33 -20.58 5.66
N ALA A 136 -31.02 -20.75 5.54
CA ALA A 136 -30.05 -19.91 6.22
C ALA A 136 -29.41 -18.95 5.22
N SER A 137 -29.45 -17.65 5.51
CA SER A 137 -28.71 -16.64 4.74
C SER A 137 -27.21 -16.74 5.04
N LEU A 138 -26.41 -16.83 3.98
CA LEU A 138 -24.95 -16.93 4.08
C LEU A 138 -24.25 -15.59 3.83
N ARG A 139 -24.93 -14.68 3.13
CA ARG A 139 -24.44 -13.35 2.76
C ARG A 139 -24.92 -12.30 3.78
N LEU A 140 -24.52 -12.47 5.04
CA LEU A 140 -24.83 -11.52 6.11
C LEU A 140 -23.71 -10.50 6.27
N GLN A 141 -24.05 -9.28 6.70
CA GLN A 141 -23.09 -8.22 7.06
C GLN A 141 -22.15 -7.86 5.89
N LYS A 142 -22.72 -7.44 4.75
CA LYS A 142 -21.99 -7.09 3.52
C LYS A 142 -20.82 -6.12 3.74
N LYS A 143 -21.02 -5.07 4.56
CA LYS A 143 -19.97 -4.08 4.88
C LYS A 143 -18.76 -4.73 5.57
N LEU A 144 -19.01 -5.54 6.59
CA LEU A 144 -17.95 -6.25 7.31
C LEU A 144 -17.22 -7.27 6.42
N CYS A 145 -17.96 -7.98 5.56
CA CYS A 145 -17.33 -8.91 4.59
C CYS A 145 -16.43 -8.16 3.60
N LYS A 146 -16.81 -6.95 3.19
CA LYS A 146 -16.02 -6.09 2.31
C LYS A 146 -14.72 -5.66 3.00
N GLU A 147 -14.80 -5.21 4.25
CA GLU A 147 -13.63 -4.81 5.05
C GLU A 147 -12.64 -5.98 5.18
N LEU A 148 -13.11 -7.16 5.62
CA LEU A 148 -12.28 -8.37 5.73
C LEU A 148 -11.64 -8.78 4.40
N TYR A 149 -12.40 -8.71 3.30
CA TYR A 149 -11.90 -9.04 1.98
C TYR A 149 -10.78 -8.08 1.53
N ILE A 150 -10.96 -6.77 1.75
CA ILE A 150 -9.95 -5.76 1.42
C ILE A 150 -8.69 -5.97 2.26
N ASP A 151 -8.83 -6.27 3.54
CA ASP A 151 -7.68 -6.53 4.43
C ASP A 151 -6.86 -7.74 3.96
N ILE A 152 -7.52 -8.80 3.49
CA ILE A 152 -6.85 -9.96 2.89
C ILE A 152 -6.06 -9.55 1.65
N LEU A 153 -6.64 -8.74 0.75
CA LEU A 153 -5.94 -8.29 -0.45
C LEU A 153 -4.77 -7.35 -0.13
N LYS A 154 -4.92 -6.47 0.87
CA LYS A 154 -3.85 -5.57 1.34
C LYS A 154 -2.62 -6.33 1.84
N SER A 155 -2.80 -7.55 2.34
CA SER A 155 -1.68 -8.41 2.78
C SER A 155 -0.77 -8.89 1.65
N ASN A 156 -1.15 -8.69 0.37
CA ASN A 156 -0.44 -9.16 -0.84
C ASN A 156 -0.22 -10.68 -0.94
N LYS A 157 -0.74 -11.49 0.00
CA LYS A 157 -0.63 -12.96 -0.04
C LYS A 157 -1.61 -13.60 -1.03
N PHE A 158 -2.77 -12.98 -1.20
CA PHE A 158 -3.83 -13.44 -2.08
C PHE A 158 -4.25 -12.28 -2.99
N ASN A 159 -4.44 -12.56 -4.29
CA ASN A 159 -5.02 -11.62 -5.24
C ASN A 159 -6.49 -11.95 -5.50
N HIS A 160 -7.24 -11.01 -6.08
CA HIS A 160 -8.67 -11.17 -6.36
C HIS A 160 -8.97 -12.47 -7.14
N HIS A 161 -8.26 -12.70 -8.24
CA HIS A 161 -8.44 -13.89 -9.07
C HIS A 161 -8.23 -15.21 -8.31
N LYS A 162 -7.21 -15.26 -7.45
CA LYS A 162 -6.91 -16.40 -6.59
C LYS A 162 -8.02 -16.61 -5.57
N MET A 163 -8.52 -15.54 -4.95
CA MET A 163 -9.66 -15.61 -4.03
C MET A 163 -10.93 -16.14 -4.72
N LEU A 164 -11.21 -15.70 -5.96
CA LEU A 164 -12.33 -16.23 -6.74
C LEU A 164 -12.21 -17.74 -6.96
N ASN A 165 -11.02 -18.21 -7.35
CA ASN A 165 -10.77 -19.62 -7.62
C ASN A 165 -10.92 -20.48 -6.36
N ILE A 166 -10.38 -20.03 -5.24
CA ILE A 166 -10.49 -20.71 -3.94
C ILE A 166 -11.97 -20.85 -3.54
N VAL A 167 -12.76 -19.78 -3.65
CA VAL A 167 -14.18 -19.81 -3.31
C VAL A 167 -14.98 -20.71 -4.25
N LYS A 168 -14.75 -20.62 -5.57
CA LYS A 168 -15.39 -21.50 -6.55
C LYS A 168 -15.10 -22.97 -6.27
N TYR A 169 -13.85 -23.28 -5.93
CA TYR A 169 -13.45 -24.63 -5.56
C TYR A 169 -14.12 -25.10 -4.27
N TYR A 170 -14.14 -24.26 -3.23
CA TYR A 170 -14.80 -24.56 -1.96
C TYR A 170 -16.29 -24.91 -2.15
N ILE A 171 -17.02 -24.08 -2.90
CA ILE A 171 -18.44 -24.30 -3.18
C ILE A 171 -18.62 -25.57 -4.01
N SER A 172 -17.80 -25.77 -5.04
CA SER A 172 -17.86 -26.96 -5.90
C SER A 172 -17.60 -28.24 -5.11
N GLN A 173 -16.64 -28.25 -4.20
CA GLN A 173 -16.35 -29.39 -3.34
C GLN A 173 -17.52 -29.70 -2.40
N LYS A 174 -18.14 -28.66 -1.81
CA LYS A 174 -19.34 -28.86 -0.98
C LYS A 174 -20.54 -29.34 -1.77
N LYS A 175 -20.69 -28.89 -3.01
CA LYS A 175 -21.73 -29.36 -3.94
C LYS A 175 -21.52 -30.82 -4.33
N ASN A 176 -20.31 -31.21 -4.71
CA ASN A 176 -19.97 -32.59 -5.09
C ASN A 176 -20.14 -33.57 -3.93
N ASN A 177 -19.86 -33.12 -2.71
CA ASN A 177 -19.99 -33.93 -1.50
C ASN A 177 -21.41 -33.88 -0.89
N ASN A 178 -22.40 -33.30 -1.57
CA ASN A 178 -23.77 -33.08 -1.06
C ASN A 178 -23.80 -32.44 0.36
N SER A 179 -22.83 -31.58 0.67
CA SER A 179 -22.60 -31.00 1.99
C SER A 179 -22.81 -29.48 2.02
N LEU A 180 -23.57 -28.94 1.05
CA LEU A 180 -23.92 -27.51 0.96
C LEU A 180 -24.62 -26.99 2.21
N GLN A 181 -25.38 -27.85 2.91
CA GLN A 181 -26.02 -27.51 4.18
C GLN A 181 -25.04 -27.14 5.29
N TYR A 182 -23.75 -27.44 5.15
CA TYR A 182 -22.69 -27.11 6.10
C TYR A 182 -21.83 -25.93 5.65
N LEU A 183 -22.26 -25.20 4.60
CA LEU A 183 -21.55 -24.00 4.18
C LEU A 183 -21.57 -22.98 5.32
N LYS A 184 -20.38 -22.46 5.66
CA LYS A 184 -20.24 -21.34 6.58
C LYS A 184 -20.87 -20.09 5.97
N THR A 185 -21.21 -19.12 6.80
CA THR A 185 -21.53 -17.77 6.31
C THR A 185 -20.28 -17.16 5.70
N LEU A 186 -20.43 -16.25 4.73
CA LEU A 186 -19.30 -15.59 4.07
C LEU A 186 -18.39 -14.88 5.09
N LYS A 187 -19.00 -14.23 6.09
CA LYS A 187 -18.29 -13.64 7.23
C LYS A 187 -17.37 -14.64 7.92
N ASN A 188 -17.89 -15.80 8.32
CA ASN A 188 -17.10 -16.79 9.06
C ASN A 188 -16.10 -17.49 8.15
N TYR A 189 -16.40 -17.64 6.86
CA TYR A 189 -15.45 -18.13 5.87
C TYR A 189 -14.21 -17.24 5.77
N LEU A 190 -14.39 -15.91 5.77
CA LEU A 190 -13.29 -14.95 5.75
C LEU A 190 -12.59 -14.83 7.11
N ARG A 191 -13.36 -14.73 8.20
CA ARG A 191 -12.82 -14.50 9.55
C ARG A 191 -12.05 -15.69 10.10
N ASP A 192 -12.55 -16.91 9.88
CA ASP A 192 -11.90 -18.13 10.36
C ASP A 192 -10.81 -18.62 9.38
N GLU A 193 -10.40 -17.77 8.43
CA GLU A 193 -9.35 -18.04 7.44
C GLU A 193 -9.53 -19.34 6.63
N VAL A 194 -10.77 -19.80 6.46
CA VAL A 194 -11.08 -21.07 5.76
C VAL A 194 -10.56 -21.08 4.31
N TYR A 195 -10.40 -19.91 3.70
CA TYR A 195 -9.80 -19.78 2.37
C TYR A 195 -8.34 -20.22 2.32
N VAL A 196 -7.58 -20.14 3.43
CA VAL A 196 -6.20 -20.62 3.53
C VAL A 196 -6.18 -22.15 3.48
N ASP A 197 -6.99 -22.80 4.32
CA ASP A 197 -7.10 -24.27 4.33
C ASP A 197 -7.53 -24.83 2.97
N VAL A 198 -8.49 -24.16 2.33
CA VAL A 198 -8.97 -24.56 1.00
C VAL A 198 -7.87 -24.37 -0.04
N HIS A 199 -7.14 -23.26 0.02
CA HIS A 199 -6.01 -23.00 -0.87
C HIS A 199 -4.94 -24.09 -0.74
N ASP A 200 -4.53 -24.43 0.48
CA ASP A 200 -3.49 -25.42 0.72
C ASP A 200 -3.92 -26.81 0.24
N HIS A 201 -5.20 -27.15 0.42
CA HIS A 201 -5.77 -28.36 -0.16
C HIS A 201 -5.78 -28.35 -1.70
N MET A 202 -6.02 -27.19 -2.33
CA MET A 202 -5.93 -27.06 -3.80
C MET A 202 -4.50 -27.29 -4.30
N GLU A 203 -3.50 -26.69 -3.64
CA GLU A 203 -2.08 -26.85 -3.99
C GLU A 203 -1.63 -28.30 -3.84
N LEU A 204 -1.94 -28.95 -2.71
CA LEU A 204 -1.63 -30.38 -2.48
C LEU A 204 -2.24 -31.29 -3.56
N LYS A 205 -3.47 -31.01 -3.99
CA LYS A 205 -4.11 -31.78 -5.06
C LYS A 205 -3.43 -31.57 -6.41
N ASN A 206 -3.00 -30.36 -6.72
CA ASN A 206 -2.26 -30.05 -7.95
C ASN A 206 -0.89 -30.73 -7.98
N GLU A 207 -0.17 -30.74 -6.86
CA GLU A 207 1.11 -31.45 -6.74
C GLU A 207 0.96 -32.96 -6.94
N ASN A 208 -0.08 -33.56 -6.35
CA ASN A 208 -0.34 -35.00 -6.49
C ASN A 208 -0.74 -35.38 -7.93
N ASN A 209 -1.49 -34.54 -8.62
CA ASN A 209 -1.81 -34.76 -10.04
C ASN A 209 -0.57 -34.67 -10.93
N ASN A 210 0.38 -33.78 -10.62
CA ASN A 210 1.64 -33.67 -11.36
C ASN A 210 2.63 -34.81 -11.05
N LYS A 211 2.49 -35.49 -9.91
CA LYS A 211 3.30 -36.66 -9.53
C LYS A 211 2.78 -37.99 -10.08
N ASN A 212 1.68 -38.01 -10.85
CA ASN A 212 1.23 -39.19 -11.60
C ASN A 212 2.07 -39.44 -12.88
N ILE A 213 3.39 -39.36 -12.78
CA ILE A 213 4.33 -39.78 -13.83
C ILE A 213 4.80 -41.19 -13.48
N ASN A 214 4.12 -42.16 -14.08
CA ASN A 214 4.63 -43.45 -14.55
C ASN A 214 5.62 -44.22 -13.64
N TYR A 215 5.11 -44.95 -12.64
CA TYR A 215 5.79 -46.13 -12.08
C TYR A 215 5.44 -47.40 -12.89
N GLY A 216 5.58 -47.33 -14.22
CA GLY A 216 5.61 -48.49 -15.10
C GLY A 216 7.03 -49.01 -15.22
N GLY A 217 7.56 -49.57 -14.12
CA GLY A 217 8.82 -50.29 -14.14
C GLY A 217 8.73 -51.46 -15.10
N LYS A 218 9.55 -51.45 -16.15
CA LYS A 218 9.79 -52.63 -17.00
C LYS A 218 10.16 -53.80 -16.09
N ILE A 219 9.32 -54.83 -16.08
CA ILE A 219 9.73 -56.15 -15.64
C ILE A 219 10.71 -56.64 -16.73
N VAL A 220 11.94 -56.92 -16.30
CA VAL A 220 13.01 -57.55 -17.09
C VAL A 220 12.61 -59.00 -17.39
#